data_AF-A0A3C1VA98-F1
#
_entry.id   AF-A0A3C1VA98-F1
#
_cell.length_a   1.000
_cell.length_b   1.000
_cell.length_c   1.000
_cell.angle_alpha   90.00
_cell.angle_beta   90.00
_cell.angle_gamma   90.00
#
_symmetry.space_group_name_H-M   'P 1'
#
loop_
_entity.id
_entity.type
_entity.pdbx_description
1 polymer ?
#
loop_
_entity_poly.entity_id
_entity_poly.type
_entity_poly.pdbx_seq_one_letter_code
_entity_poly.pdbx_strand_id
1 'polypeptide(L)'
;MPLEERAQICAVMTDRRPSMGAEDFADYPTSVPGCMRLLGVRSPRKKITPRHTSTFNLDEKALLLGVRLFTQILLAWPDTNALILQVVAGHVKFEWGWF
;
A
#
# COMPACT_ATOMS: atom_id res chain seq x y z
N MET A 1 20.04 -4.31 -17.06
CA MET A 1 19.11 -5.43 -16.83
C MET A 1 17.94 -5.33 -17.80
N PRO A 2 17.64 -6.36 -18.60
CA PRO A 2 16.59 -6.35 -19.61
C PRO A 2 15.19 -6.13 -19.01
N LEU A 3 14.26 -5.58 -19.80
CA LEU A 3 12.90 -5.23 -19.37
C LEU A 3 12.08 -6.44 -18.88
N GLU A 4 12.38 -7.63 -19.38
CA GLU A 4 11.63 -8.86 -19.09
C GLU A 4 11.90 -9.40 -17.67
N GLU A 5 13.11 -9.20 -17.14
CA GLU A 5 13.46 -9.56 -15.75
C GLU A 5 12.85 -8.62 -14.71
N ARG A 6 12.52 -7.36 -15.08
CA ARG A 6 11.87 -6.40 -14.17
C ARG A 6 10.44 -6.78 -13.84
N ALA A 7 9.73 -7.40 -14.77
CA ALA A 7 8.33 -7.81 -14.59
C ALA A 7 8.16 -8.87 -13.49
N GLN A 8 9.22 -9.64 -13.20
CA GLN A 8 9.19 -10.73 -12.23
C GLN A 8 9.39 -10.24 -10.78
N ILE A 9 9.93 -9.03 -10.60
CA ILE A 9 10.10 -8.39 -9.28
C ILE A 9 8.76 -7.82 -8.78
N CYS A 10 7.87 -7.44 -9.69
CA CYS A 10 6.49 -7.03 -9.41
C CYS A 10 5.52 -8.22 -9.55
N ALA A 11 5.66 -9.25 -8.72
CA ALA A 11 4.66 -10.31 -8.64
C ALA A 11 3.33 -9.72 -8.12
N VAL A 12 2.39 -9.45 -9.03
CA VAL A 12 1.03 -9.03 -8.69
C VAL A 12 0.25 -10.23 -8.15
N MET A 13 0.34 -10.47 -6.84
CA MET A 13 -0.51 -11.45 -6.17
C MET A 13 -1.88 -10.84 -5.87
N THR A 14 -2.82 -10.99 -6.80
CA THR A 14 -4.17 -10.46 -6.61
C THR A 14 -5.24 -11.34 -7.26
N ASP A 15 -6.38 -11.46 -6.58
CA ASP A 15 -7.59 -12.19 -7.00
C ASP A 15 -8.47 -11.38 -7.98
N ARG A 16 -7.97 -10.24 -8.45
CA ARG A 16 -8.71 -9.25 -9.24
C ARG A 16 -7.91 -8.79 -10.44
N ARG A 17 -8.57 -8.13 -11.40
CA ARG A 17 -7.87 -7.70 -12.61
C ARG A 17 -6.87 -6.58 -12.28
N PRO A 18 -5.69 -6.56 -12.92
CA PRO A 18 -4.80 -5.41 -12.87
C PRO A 18 -5.55 -4.12 -13.20
N SER A 19 -5.22 -3.04 -12.49
CA SER A 19 -5.78 -1.72 -12.75
C SER A 19 -4.87 -0.96 -13.71
N MET A 20 -5.45 -0.13 -14.58
CA MET A 20 -4.71 0.85 -15.39
C MET A 20 -4.48 2.19 -14.67
N GLY A 21 -4.84 2.29 -13.38
CA GLY A 21 -4.55 3.48 -12.60
C GLY A 21 -3.05 3.63 -12.36
N ALA A 22 -2.53 4.84 -12.52
CA ALA A 22 -1.17 5.18 -12.13
C ALA A 22 -1.09 5.38 -10.60
N GLU A 23 0.01 4.93 -10.00
CA GLU A 23 0.30 5.02 -8.57
C GLU A 23 1.82 5.15 -8.42
N ASP A 24 2.29 6.19 -7.76
CA ASP A 24 3.73 6.45 -7.56
C ASP A 24 4.39 5.39 -6.66
N PHE A 25 3.59 4.65 -5.89
CA PHE A 25 4.07 3.49 -5.13
C PHE A 25 4.78 2.46 -6.02
N ALA A 26 4.52 2.44 -7.33
CA ALA A 26 5.21 1.57 -8.29
C ALA A 26 6.74 1.74 -8.28
N ASP A 27 7.26 2.88 -7.82
CA ASP A 27 8.70 3.14 -7.79
C ASP A 27 9.40 2.43 -6.62
N TYR A 28 8.77 2.26 -5.45
CA TYR A 28 9.43 1.61 -4.30
C TYR A 28 9.81 0.14 -4.54
N PRO A 29 8.93 -0.73 -5.08
CA PRO A 29 9.24 -2.13 -5.38
C PRO A 29 10.40 -2.34 -6.35
N THR A 30 10.81 -1.30 -7.10
CA THR A 30 11.98 -1.37 -7.99
C THR A 30 13.30 -1.43 -7.23
N SER A 31 13.32 -0.94 -5.99
CA SER A 31 14.53 -0.80 -5.15
C SER A 31 14.51 -1.70 -3.92
N VAL A 32 13.34 -1.96 -3.34
CA VAL A 32 13.17 -2.82 -2.16
C VAL A 32 11.98 -3.75 -2.35
N PRO A 33 11.99 -4.99 -1.83
CA PRO A 33 10.80 -5.85 -1.86
C PRO A 33 9.62 -5.14 -1.18
N GLY A 34 8.53 -4.95 -1.91
CA GLY A 34 7.36 -4.21 -1.45
C GLY A 34 6.06 -4.81 -1.95
N CYS A 35 4.95 -4.53 -1.27
CA CYS A 35 3.63 -4.95 -1.70
C CYS A 35 2.61 -3.82 -1.49
N MET A 36 1.67 -3.70 -2.43
CA MET A 36 0.51 -2.82 -2.32
C MET A 36 -0.77 -3.64 -2.35
N ARG A 37 -1.74 -3.27 -1.49
CA ARG A 37 -3.03 -3.95 -1.41
C ARG A 37 -4.16 -2.93 -1.31
N LEU A 38 -5.11 -2.97 -2.25
CA LEU A 38 -6.33 -2.14 -2.09
C LEU A 38 -7.23 -2.72 -1.00
N LEU A 39 -7.63 -1.86 -0.08
CA LEU A 39 -8.60 -2.12 0.98
C LEU A 39 -10.02 -1.83 0.47
N GLY A 40 -10.96 -2.74 0.74
CA GLY A 40 -12.36 -2.53 0.41
C GLY A 40 -12.99 -1.46 1.30
N VAL A 41 -13.52 -0.39 0.70
CA VAL A 41 -14.14 0.74 1.42
C VAL A 41 -15.63 0.91 1.13
N ARG A 42 -16.25 -0.05 0.43
CA ARG A 42 -17.66 0.01 0.04
C ARG A 42 -18.56 -0.10 1.28
N SER A 43 -19.47 0.86 1.43
CA SER A 43 -20.56 0.75 2.40
C SER A 43 -21.81 0.11 1.77
N PRO A 44 -22.50 -0.82 2.45
CA PRO A 44 -23.77 -1.38 1.94
C PRO A 44 -24.92 -0.36 1.94
N ARG A 45 -24.77 0.77 2.65
CA ARG A 45 -25.81 1.80 2.80
C ARG A 45 -25.60 3.05 1.95
N LYS A 46 -24.42 3.20 1.31
CA LYS A 46 -24.06 4.39 0.53
C LYS A 46 -23.98 4.03 -0.95
N LYS A 47 -24.29 5.00 -1.82
CA LYS A 47 -24.08 4.85 -3.26
C LYS A 47 -22.59 4.67 -3.56
N ILE A 48 -22.27 3.73 -4.45
CA ILE A 48 -20.89 3.50 -4.90
C ILE A 48 -20.58 4.51 -6.00
N THR A 49 -19.52 5.27 -5.80
CA THR A 49 -19.00 6.25 -6.76
C THR A 49 -17.49 6.03 -6.93
N PRO A 50 -16.93 6.24 -8.15
CA PRO A 50 -15.50 6.06 -8.37
C PRO A 50 -14.63 7.02 -7.55
N ARG A 51 -13.37 6.64 -7.33
CA ARG A 51 -12.35 7.60 -6.88
C ARG A 51 -12.24 8.74 -7.91
N HIS A 52 -11.94 9.95 -7.46
CA HIS A 52 -11.87 11.20 -8.25
C HIS A 52 -13.21 11.84 -8.65
N THR A 53 -14.34 11.40 -8.10
CA THR A 53 -15.60 12.16 -8.24
C THR A 53 -15.88 13.01 -7.00
N SER A 54 -16.63 14.10 -7.16
CA SER A 54 -17.09 14.97 -6.05
C SER A 54 -18.04 14.27 -5.07
N THR A 55 -18.54 13.09 -5.44
CA THR A 55 -19.48 12.29 -4.67
C THR A 55 -18.83 11.04 -4.07
N PHE A 56 -17.50 10.91 -4.18
CA PHE A 56 -16.75 9.83 -3.55
C PHE A 56 -16.92 9.86 -2.03
N ASN A 57 -17.37 8.75 -1.45
CA ASN A 57 -17.62 8.64 -0.01
C ASN A 57 -17.36 7.22 0.48
N LEU A 58 -16.32 7.06 1.30
CA LEU A 58 -15.88 5.77 1.82
C LEU A 58 -16.64 5.35 3.11
N ASP A 59 -16.60 4.06 3.45
CA ASP A 59 -17.03 3.58 4.76
C ASP A 59 -15.88 3.72 5.77
N GLU A 60 -16.01 4.62 6.75
CA GLU A 60 -14.94 4.93 7.72
C GLU A 60 -14.58 3.74 8.61
N LYS A 61 -15.43 2.71 8.70
CA LYS A 61 -15.05 1.44 9.34
C LYS A 61 -13.82 0.80 8.69
N ALA A 62 -13.56 1.10 7.40
CA ALA A 62 -12.37 0.66 6.71
C ALA A 62 -11.09 1.29 7.28
N LEU A 63 -11.13 2.47 7.92
CA LEU A 63 -9.95 3.08 8.53
C LEU A 63 -9.39 2.17 9.63
N LEU A 64 -10.25 1.66 10.50
CA LEU A 64 -9.85 0.73 11.56
C LEU A 64 -9.36 -0.61 10.99
N LEU A 65 -9.96 -1.09 9.89
CA LEU A 65 -9.47 -2.28 9.19
C LEU A 65 -8.07 -2.05 8.60
N GLY A 66 -7.80 -0.87 8.04
CA GLY A 66 -6.48 -0.50 7.53
C GLY A 66 -5.41 -0.51 8.62
N VAL A 67 -5.68 0.14 9.75
CA VAL A 67 -4.77 0.12 10.91
C VAL A 67 -4.49 -1.31 11.36
N ARG A 68 -5.54 -2.11 11.56
CA ARG A 68 -5.39 -3.52 11.96
C ARG A 68 -4.56 -4.32 10.96
N LEU A 69 -4.80 -4.15 9.66
CA LEU A 69 -4.04 -4.83 8.61
C LEU A 69 -2.54 -4.51 8.71
N PHE A 70 -2.18 -3.23 8.78
CA PHE A 70 -0.78 -2.82 8.90
C PHE A 70 -0.15 -3.27 10.22
N THR A 71 -0.88 -3.18 11.33
CA THR A 71 -0.39 -3.68 12.64
C THR A 71 -0.09 -5.17 12.58
N GLN A 72 -0.97 -5.98 11.97
CA GLN A 72 -0.76 -7.42 11.84
C GLN A 72 0.44 -7.73 10.92
N ILE A 73 0.63 -6.98 9.83
CA ILE A 73 1.80 -7.11 8.96
C ILE A 73 3.09 -6.84 9.76
N LEU A 74 3.12 -5.77 10.55
CA LEU A 74 4.28 -5.42 11.38
C LEU A 74 4.56 -6.50 12.44
N LEU A 75 3.53 -6.98 13.14
CA LEU A 75 3.68 -8.02 14.18
C LEU A 75 4.08 -9.39 13.61
N ALA A 76 3.69 -9.70 12.38
CA ALA A 76 4.09 -10.92 11.69
C ALA A 76 5.50 -10.84 11.07
N TRP A 77 6.09 -9.65 11.00
CA TRP A 77 7.42 -9.47 10.44
C TRP A 77 8.49 -10.10 11.35
N PRO A 78 9.46 -10.88 10.82
CA PRO A 78 10.42 -11.62 11.63
C PRO A 78 11.23 -10.76 12.62
N ASP A 79 11.44 -9.47 12.32
CA ASP A 79 12.28 -8.54 13.09
C ASP A 79 11.53 -7.26 13.52
N THR A 80 10.31 -7.37 14.05
CA THR A 80 9.48 -6.21 14.43
C THR A 80 10.19 -5.24 15.40
N ASN A 81 11.03 -5.74 16.30
CA ASN A 81 11.73 -4.93 17.31
C ASN A 81 12.75 -3.96 16.71
N ALA A 82 13.49 -4.36 15.66
CA ALA A 82 14.47 -3.49 15.02
C ALA A 82 13.80 -2.35 14.24
N LEU A 83 12.66 -2.64 13.61
CA LEU A 83 11.92 -1.67 12.80
C LEU A 83 11.18 -0.65 13.66
N ILE A 84 10.57 -1.06 14.78
CA ILE A 84 9.98 -0.14 15.77
C ILE A 84 11.05 0.80 16.32
N LEU A 85 12.23 0.29 16.67
CA LEU A 85 13.33 1.11 17.17
C LEU A 85 13.81 2.12 16.11
N GLN A 86 13.88 1.77 14.83
CA GLN A 86 14.25 2.71 13.76
C GLN A 86 13.21 3.81 13.52
N VAL A 87 11.92 3.47 13.61
CA VAL A 87 10.82 4.45 13.50
C VAL A 87 10.80 5.38 14.70
N VAL A 88 10.91 4.83 15.92
CA VAL A 88 10.91 5.62 17.17
C VAL A 88 12.19 6.45 17.31
N ALA A 89 13.33 5.95 16.86
CA ALA A 89 14.59 6.70 16.86
C ALA A 89 14.67 7.76 15.75
N GLY A 90 13.69 7.84 14.83
CA GLY A 90 13.69 8.82 13.74
C GLY A 90 14.75 8.57 12.66
N HIS A 91 15.28 7.34 12.57
CA HIS A 91 16.31 6.98 11.59
C HIS A 91 15.74 6.67 10.20
N VAL A 92 14.42 6.68 10.03
CA VAL A 92 13.80 6.68 8.70
C VAL A 92 13.92 8.09 8.12
N LYS A 93 15.05 8.36 7.46
CA LYS A 93 15.21 9.56 6.63
C LYS A 93 14.29 9.43 5.41
N PHE A 94 13.13 10.07 5.47
CA PHE A 94 12.37 10.42 4.27
C PHE A 94 12.96 11.70 3.71
N GLU A 95 13.82 11.58 2.70
CA GLU A 95 14.20 12.74 1.89
C GLU A 95 13.05 13.03 0.92
N TRP A 96 12.22 14.01 1.28
CA TRP A 96 11.24 14.60 0.36
C TRP A 96 11.99 15.51 -0.62
N GLY A 97 12.71 14.90 -1.56
CA GLY A 97 12.94 15.53 -2.85
C GLY A 97 11.59 15.59 -3.55
N TRP A 98 11.17 16.77 -3.98
CA TRP A 98 10.19 16.82 -5.05
C TRP A 98 10.75 15.96 -6.20
N PHE A 99 9.90 15.14 -6.83
CA PHE A 99 10.16 14.14 -7.88
C PHE A 99 10.53 12.73 -7.38
#